data_AF-A0A942UCY5-F1
#
_entry.id   AF-A0A942UCY5-F1
#
_cell.length_a   1.000
_cell.length_b   1.000
_cell.length_c   1.000
_cell.angle_alpha   90.00
_cell.angle_beta   90.00
_cell.angle_gamma   90.00
#
_symmetry.space_group_name_H-M   'P 1'
#
loop_
_entity.id
_entity.type
_entity.pdbx_description
1 polymer ?
#
loop_
_entity_poly.entity_id
_entity_poly.type
_entity_poly.pdbx_seq_one_letter_code
_entity_poly.pdbx_strand_id
1 'polypeptide(L)'
;MTNNLNNPAIFTTIPSPGILICDHFNQKNGYKVARLEGTKDWLMTYTISGQGQFKIGENVQMVKKGDIAILKPKTNHVYETSSSHWEFVWVHFLPRETWIELLQFYEPFKGLLYFQIEQNQLNDRVLNCFKRMIRDNHGIHSLSKELSMNALEEILLLINQIHNHNNRTIADRRVQEILHIFAKT
;
A
#
# COMPACT_ATOMS: atom_id res chain seq x y z
N MET A 1 15.73 24.60 12.74
CA MET A 1 15.01 23.56 11.98
C MET A 1 15.92 22.34 11.93
N THR A 2 15.73 21.38 12.82
CA THR A 2 16.60 20.21 12.93
C THR A 2 16.28 19.24 11.80
N ASN A 3 17.17 19.14 10.81
CA ASN A 3 17.18 18.03 9.87
C ASN A 3 17.25 16.74 10.68
N ASN A 4 16.19 15.94 10.64
CA ASN A 4 16.16 14.65 11.30
C ASN A 4 17.07 13.71 10.50
N LEU A 5 18.31 13.55 10.97
CA LEU A 5 19.36 12.73 10.35
C LEU A 5 18.95 11.24 10.19
N ASN A 6 17.87 10.82 10.84
CA ASN A 6 17.27 9.48 10.72
C ASN A 6 16.13 9.40 9.68
N ASN A 7 16.02 10.35 8.75
CA ASN A 7 15.05 10.31 7.66
C ASN A 7 15.67 9.63 6.42
N PRO A 8 15.53 8.31 6.21
CA PRO A 8 16.06 7.64 5.02
C PRO A 8 15.41 8.13 3.73
N ALA A 9 14.28 8.83 3.83
CA ALA A 9 13.60 9.45 2.70
C ALA A 9 14.36 10.67 2.14
N ILE A 10 15.45 11.13 2.79
CA ILE A 10 16.38 12.08 2.16
C ILE A 10 17.14 11.41 0.99
N PHE A 11 17.29 10.08 1.02
CA PHE A 11 18.05 9.30 0.02
C PHE A 11 17.18 8.58 -1.02
N THR A 12 15.86 8.59 -0.89
CA THR A 12 14.97 8.02 -1.92
C THR A 12 14.96 8.97 -3.10
N THR A 13 15.80 8.68 -4.08
CA THR A 13 15.80 9.32 -5.39
C THR A 13 14.43 9.13 -6.03
N ILE A 14 13.94 10.17 -6.71
CA ILE A 14 12.73 10.08 -7.52
C ILE A 14 13.03 9.05 -8.63
N PRO A 15 12.28 7.95 -8.75
CA PRO A 15 12.47 7.02 -9.84
C PRO A 15 12.18 7.73 -11.17
N SER A 16 13.00 7.50 -12.19
CA SER A 16 12.64 7.91 -13.55
C SER A 16 11.34 7.21 -13.97
N PRO A 17 10.55 7.78 -14.90
CA PRO A 17 9.30 7.16 -15.29
C PRO A 17 9.44 5.69 -15.73
N GLY A 18 8.58 4.84 -15.16
CA GLY A 18 8.62 3.39 -15.33
C GLY A 18 9.64 2.65 -14.47
N ILE A 19 10.40 3.32 -13.60
CA ILE A 19 11.28 2.67 -12.61
C ILE A 19 10.48 2.43 -11.33
N LEU A 20 10.49 1.18 -10.87
CA LEU A 20 10.01 0.76 -9.56
C LEU A 20 11.21 0.76 -8.62
N ILE A 21 11.05 1.26 -7.39
CA ILE A 21 12.05 1.15 -6.33
C ILE A 21 11.36 0.57 -5.11
N CYS A 22 11.90 -0.50 -4.53
CA CYS A 22 11.33 -1.16 -3.37
C CYS A 22 12.41 -1.65 -2.41
N ASP A 23 12.05 -1.77 -1.14
CA ASP A 23 12.93 -2.33 -0.11
C ASP A 23 12.11 -2.82 1.11
N HIS A 24 12.81 -3.40 2.07
CA HIS A 24 12.31 -3.85 3.37
C HIS A 24 12.91 -3.00 4.49
N PHE A 25 12.06 -2.46 5.35
CA PHE A 25 12.47 -1.72 6.54
C PHE A 25 11.97 -2.41 7.82
N ASN A 26 12.84 -2.42 8.83
CA ASN A 26 12.50 -2.79 10.21
C ASN A 26 12.95 -1.67 11.14
N GLN A 27 12.00 -0.82 11.53
CA GLN A 27 12.28 0.44 12.21
C GLN A 27 11.76 0.42 13.65
N LYS A 28 12.53 1.04 14.55
CA LYS A 28 12.16 1.20 15.97
C LYS A 28 11.38 2.50 16.18
N ASN A 29 10.80 2.66 17.37
CA ASN A 29 10.17 3.91 17.79
C ASN A 29 11.04 5.14 17.48
N GLY A 30 10.40 6.21 16.99
CA GLY A 30 11.03 7.45 16.55
C GLY A 30 11.29 7.55 15.05
N TYR A 31 11.08 6.47 14.30
CA TYR A 31 11.12 6.50 12.83
C TYR A 31 9.99 7.36 12.27
N LYS A 32 10.33 8.32 11.41
CA LYS A 32 9.39 9.27 10.83
C LYS A 32 9.87 9.79 9.50
N VAL A 33 8.96 9.82 8.53
CA VAL A 33 9.16 10.42 7.21
C VAL A 33 8.05 11.43 6.96
N ALA A 34 8.42 12.62 6.51
CA ALA A 34 7.50 13.68 6.13
C ALA A 34 7.70 14.07 4.67
N ARG A 35 6.61 14.13 3.91
CA ARG A 35 6.54 14.53 2.50
C ARG A 35 5.44 15.57 2.32
N LEU A 36 5.77 16.82 2.64
CA LEU A 36 4.80 17.92 2.63
C LEU A 36 4.26 18.23 1.23
N GLU A 37 5.07 18.00 0.19
CA GLU A 37 4.68 18.14 -1.22
C GLU A 37 4.24 16.80 -1.86
N GLY A 38 4.20 15.73 -1.07
CA GLY A 38 4.05 14.36 -1.56
C GLY A 38 5.21 13.90 -2.45
N THR A 39 4.95 12.87 -3.26
CA THR A 39 5.89 12.35 -4.27
C THR A 39 5.29 12.43 -5.67
N LYS A 40 6.10 12.24 -6.71
CA LYS A 40 5.62 12.25 -8.11
C LYS A 40 5.00 10.92 -8.53
N ASP A 41 5.24 9.89 -7.73
CA ASP A 41 4.87 8.50 -7.96
C ASP A 41 3.90 8.01 -6.88
N TRP A 42 3.46 6.76 -7.01
CA TRP A 42 2.68 6.09 -5.98
C TRP A 42 3.62 5.45 -4.97
N LEU A 43 3.21 5.41 -3.70
CA LEU A 43 3.90 4.66 -2.65
C LEU A 43 2.94 3.62 -2.08
N MET A 44 3.31 2.34 -2.13
CA MET A 44 2.60 1.27 -1.43
C MET A 44 3.46 0.73 -0.30
N THR A 45 2.85 0.47 0.85
CA THR A 45 3.48 -0.23 1.97
C THR A 45 2.65 -1.43 2.40
N TYR A 46 3.29 -2.53 2.76
CA TYR A 46 2.67 -3.67 3.44
C TYR A 46 3.34 -3.89 4.80
N THR A 47 2.54 -3.89 5.87
CA THR A 47 3.06 -4.08 7.23
C THR A 47 3.20 -5.57 7.54
N ILE A 48 4.43 -5.99 7.83
CA ILE A 48 4.79 -7.38 8.19
C ILE A 48 4.57 -7.61 9.69
N SER A 49 5.01 -6.67 10.52
CA SER A 49 4.92 -6.76 11.97
C SER A 49 4.98 -5.37 12.63
N GLY A 50 4.59 -5.29 13.90
CA GLY A 50 4.54 -4.01 14.62
C GLY A 50 3.40 -3.12 14.15
N GLN A 51 3.56 -1.80 14.34
CA GLN A 51 2.53 -0.81 14.00
C GLN A 51 3.14 0.50 13.52
N GLY A 52 2.56 1.04 12.45
CA GLY A 52 2.83 2.37 11.93
C GLY A 52 1.57 3.23 11.90
N GLN A 53 1.72 4.46 11.44
CA GLN A 53 0.59 5.33 11.14
C GLN A 53 0.91 6.27 9.97
N PHE A 54 -0.13 6.60 9.20
CA PHE A 54 -0.11 7.61 8.16
C PHE A 54 -0.95 8.81 8.60
N LYS A 55 -0.40 10.01 8.48
CA LYS A 55 -1.07 11.28 8.76
C LYS A 55 -1.24 12.06 7.47
N ILE A 56 -2.46 12.45 7.14
CA ILE A 56 -2.82 13.22 5.94
C ILE A 56 -3.76 14.36 6.36
N GLY A 57 -3.21 15.57 6.39
CA GLY A 57 -3.87 16.70 7.05
C GLY A 57 -4.12 16.37 8.53
N GLU A 58 -5.36 16.46 8.96
CA GLU A 58 -5.79 16.12 10.32
C GLU A 58 -6.14 14.63 10.50
N ASN A 59 -6.23 13.87 9.41
CA ASN A 59 -6.60 12.46 9.45
C ASN A 59 -5.41 11.57 9.80
N VAL A 60 -5.68 10.51 10.55
CA VAL A 60 -4.69 9.49 10.93
C VAL A 60 -5.23 8.10 10.59
N GLN A 61 -4.46 7.32 9.85
CA GLN A 61 -4.70 5.88 9.62
C GLN A 61 -3.62 5.06 10.28
N MET A 62 -4.01 4.21 11.23
CA MET A 62 -3.12 3.21 11.81
C MET A 62 -2.92 2.05 10.84
N VAL A 63 -1.71 1.48 10.81
CA VAL A 63 -1.40 0.26 10.07
C VAL A 63 -0.76 -0.76 11.00
N LYS A 64 -1.17 -2.01 10.88
CA LYS A 64 -0.66 -3.18 11.61
C LYS A 64 -0.42 -4.32 10.63
N LYS A 65 0.08 -5.45 11.14
CA LYS A 65 0.33 -6.66 10.35
C LYS A 65 -0.84 -6.98 9.40
N GLY A 66 -0.52 -7.13 8.12
CA GLY A 66 -1.48 -7.47 7.07
C GLY A 66 -2.10 -6.28 6.35
N ASP A 67 -1.86 -5.06 6.84
CA ASP A 67 -2.40 -3.85 6.22
C ASP A 67 -1.54 -3.38 5.05
N ILE A 68 -2.22 -2.98 3.97
CA ILE A 68 -1.67 -2.27 2.83
C ILE A 68 -2.16 -0.83 2.87
N ALA A 69 -1.22 0.11 2.76
CA ALA A 69 -1.51 1.52 2.55
C ALA A 69 -0.89 1.95 1.21
N ILE A 70 -1.65 2.68 0.39
CA ILE A 70 -1.19 3.21 -0.89
C ILE A 70 -1.43 4.73 -0.93
N LEU A 71 -0.36 5.50 -1.08
CA LEU A 71 -0.41 6.95 -1.24
C LEU A 71 -0.41 7.31 -2.72
N LYS A 72 -1.33 8.18 -3.11
CA LYS A 72 -1.38 8.76 -4.46
C LYS A 72 -0.26 9.81 -4.62
N PRO A 73 0.20 10.05 -5.86
CA PRO A 73 1.10 11.16 -6.16
C PRO A 73 0.58 12.49 -5.59
N LYS A 74 1.51 13.35 -5.16
CA LYS A 74 1.27 14.71 -4.62
C LYS A 74 0.45 14.74 -3.32
N THR A 75 0.28 13.60 -2.65
CA THR A 75 -0.40 13.56 -1.35
C THR A 75 0.55 14.06 -0.27
N ASN A 76 0.24 15.18 0.39
CA ASN A 76 0.95 15.63 1.58
C ASN A 76 0.74 14.62 2.70
N HIS A 77 1.82 14.00 3.18
CA HIS A 77 1.71 12.97 4.20
C HIS A 77 2.92 12.92 5.14
N VAL A 78 2.68 12.31 6.29
CA VAL A 78 3.71 11.84 7.22
C VAL A 78 3.42 10.39 7.54
N TYR A 79 4.44 9.53 7.54
CA TYR A 79 4.32 8.20 8.11
C TYR A 79 5.39 7.95 9.15
N GLU A 80 5.03 7.27 10.23
CA GLU A 80 5.90 7.07 11.39
C GLU A 80 5.55 5.78 12.12
N THR A 81 6.50 5.25 12.88
CA THR A 81 6.22 4.19 13.86
C THR A 81 5.22 4.70 14.89
N SER A 82 4.18 3.93 15.18
CA SER A 82 3.17 4.25 16.19
C SER A 82 3.26 3.38 17.45
N SER A 83 4.17 2.40 17.46
CA SER A 83 4.47 1.55 18.61
C SER A 83 5.99 1.39 18.82
N SER A 84 6.43 0.36 19.54
CA SER A 84 7.85 0.08 19.78
C SER A 84 8.63 -0.23 18.49
N HIS A 85 7.98 -0.82 17.49
CA HIS A 85 8.58 -1.12 16.19
C HIS A 85 7.54 -1.14 15.05
N TRP A 86 8.03 -1.05 13.82
CA TRP A 86 7.27 -1.22 12.59
C TRP A 86 8.16 -1.86 11.54
N GLU A 87 7.78 -3.06 11.11
CA GLU A 87 8.43 -3.76 10.01
C GLU A 87 7.50 -3.78 8.81
N PHE A 88 7.98 -3.30 7.67
CA PHE A 88 7.19 -3.17 6.47
C PHE A 88 8.07 -3.25 5.22
N VAL A 89 7.46 -3.71 4.14
CA VAL A 89 8.00 -3.58 2.78
C VAL A 89 7.30 -2.43 2.10
N TRP A 90 8.03 -1.73 1.24
CA TRP A 90 7.53 -0.57 0.53
C TRP A 90 7.95 -0.59 -0.93
N VAL A 91 7.17 0.09 -1.77
CA VAL A 91 7.46 0.27 -3.19
C VAL A 91 6.98 1.64 -3.67
N HIS A 92 7.90 2.38 -4.27
CA HIS A 92 7.62 3.54 -5.12
C HIS A 92 7.47 3.07 -6.58
N PHE A 93 6.40 3.48 -7.26
CA PHE A 93 6.14 3.05 -8.63
C PHE A 93 5.32 4.05 -9.46
N LEU A 94 5.50 4.00 -10.78
CA LEU A 94 4.54 4.54 -11.73
C LEU A 94 3.70 3.40 -12.33
N PRO A 95 2.37 3.50 -12.32
CA PRO A 95 1.51 2.44 -12.83
C PRO A 95 1.65 2.32 -14.35
N ARG A 96 1.47 1.10 -14.87
CA ARG A 96 1.17 0.89 -16.29
C ARG A 96 -0.19 1.47 -16.62
N GLU A 97 -0.43 1.81 -17.88
CA GLU A 97 -1.74 2.30 -18.34
C GLU A 97 -2.85 1.29 -18.00
N THR A 98 -2.58 -0.01 -18.15
CA THR A 98 -3.51 -1.10 -17.80
C THR A 98 -3.83 -1.20 -16.31
N TRP A 99 -3.02 -0.60 -15.42
CA TRP A 99 -3.23 -0.64 -13.98
C TRP A 99 -4.09 0.52 -13.47
N ILE A 100 -4.41 1.52 -14.31
CA ILE A 100 -5.17 2.69 -13.88
C ILE A 100 -6.54 2.30 -13.32
N GLU A 101 -7.21 1.32 -13.94
CA GLU A 101 -8.48 0.78 -13.43
C GLU A 101 -8.29 0.00 -12.13
N LEU A 102 -7.17 -0.71 -11.99
CA LEU A 102 -6.84 -1.47 -10.78
C LEU A 102 -6.54 -0.57 -9.56
N LEU A 103 -6.42 0.75 -9.73
CA LEU A 103 -6.15 1.71 -8.65
C LEU A 103 -7.38 2.56 -8.28
N GLN A 104 -8.55 2.28 -8.86
CA GLN A 104 -9.80 2.98 -8.56
C GLN A 104 -10.49 2.39 -7.34
N PHE A 105 -9.93 2.66 -6.16
CA PHE A 105 -10.51 2.20 -4.90
C PHE A 105 -11.08 3.34 -4.05
N TYR A 106 -11.88 2.96 -3.05
CA TYR A 106 -12.34 3.89 -2.03
C TYR A 106 -11.15 4.49 -1.26
N GLU A 107 -11.17 5.80 -1.10
CA GLU A 107 -10.21 6.57 -0.33
C GLU A 107 -10.83 6.89 1.05
N PRO A 108 -10.42 6.24 2.17
CA PRO A 108 -10.87 6.62 3.51
C PRO A 108 -10.65 8.11 3.79
N PHE A 109 -9.59 8.67 3.21
CA PHE A 109 -9.39 10.10 3.07
C PHE A 109 -8.57 10.37 1.81
N LYS A 110 -8.75 11.57 1.25
CA LYS A 110 -8.18 11.96 -0.04
C LYS A 110 -6.67 11.72 -0.08
N GLY A 111 -6.23 10.95 -1.07
CA GLY A 111 -4.83 10.62 -1.32
C GLY A 111 -4.32 9.32 -0.68
N LEU A 112 -5.11 8.66 0.17
CA LEU A 112 -4.77 7.34 0.74
C LEU A 112 -5.78 6.29 0.31
N LEU A 113 -5.27 5.16 -0.17
CA LEU A 113 -5.99 3.89 -0.26
C LEU A 113 -5.52 2.99 0.88
N TYR A 114 -6.45 2.24 1.46
CA TYR A 114 -6.16 1.37 2.59
C TYR A 114 -6.91 0.05 2.47
N PHE A 115 -6.21 -1.05 2.74
CA PHE A 115 -6.75 -2.41 2.69
C PHE A 115 -6.22 -3.22 3.86
N GLN A 116 -7.11 -4.00 4.48
CA GLN A 116 -6.73 -4.98 5.48
C GLN A 116 -6.88 -6.38 4.88
N ILE A 117 -5.80 -7.15 4.86
CA ILE A 117 -5.83 -8.55 4.41
C ILE A 117 -5.99 -9.43 5.65
N GLU A 118 -7.19 -10.00 5.84
CA GLU A 118 -7.49 -10.84 7.01
C GLU A 118 -7.16 -12.33 6.79
N GLN A 119 -7.16 -12.79 5.53
CA GLN A 119 -6.93 -14.20 5.21
C GLN A 119 -5.42 -14.51 5.21
N ASN A 120 -4.99 -15.45 6.06
CA ASN A 120 -3.58 -15.82 6.21
C ASN A 120 -2.91 -16.25 4.89
N GLN A 121 -3.58 -17.07 4.08
CA GLN A 121 -3.03 -17.52 2.79
C GLN A 121 -2.80 -16.36 1.81
N LEU A 122 -3.67 -15.34 1.82
CA LEU A 122 -3.49 -14.14 0.99
C LEU A 122 -2.37 -13.26 1.52
N ASN A 123 -2.21 -13.15 2.84
CA ASN A 123 -1.07 -12.46 3.45
C ASN A 123 0.26 -13.09 3.00
N ASP A 124 0.37 -14.42 3.07
CA ASP A 124 1.58 -15.13 2.63
C ASP A 124 1.87 -14.90 1.14
N ARG A 125 0.82 -14.93 0.31
CA ARG A 125 0.95 -14.67 -1.13
C ARG A 125 1.43 -13.24 -1.41
N VAL A 126 0.85 -12.24 -0.77
CA VAL A 126 1.27 -10.84 -0.91
C VAL A 126 2.71 -10.65 -0.44
N LEU A 127 3.06 -11.18 0.73
CA LEU A 127 4.43 -11.10 1.24
C LEU A 127 5.44 -11.77 0.29
N ASN A 128 5.08 -12.91 -0.31
CA ASN A 128 5.92 -13.58 -1.31
C ASN A 128 6.05 -12.76 -2.60
N CYS A 129 5.04 -12.01 -3.01
CA CYS A 129 5.14 -11.06 -4.13
C CYS A 129 6.14 -9.95 -3.81
N PHE A 130 6.06 -9.33 -2.62
CA PHE A 130 7.06 -8.34 -2.21
C PHE A 130 8.48 -8.90 -2.13
N LYS A 131 8.67 -10.11 -1.59
CA LYS A 131 9.98 -10.77 -1.56
C LYS A 131 10.56 -10.97 -2.96
N ARG A 132 9.75 -11.45 -3.92
CA ARG A 132 10.18 -11.58 -5.32
C ARG A 132 10.50 -10.22 -5.93
N MET A 133 9.64 -9.23 -5.71
CA MET A 133 9.83 -7.86 -6.20
C MET A 133 11.15 -7.27 -5.73
N ILE A 134 11.48 -7.36 -4.44
CA ILE A 134 12.73 -6.84 -3.87
C ILE A 134 13.94 -7.58 -4.45
N ARG A 135 13.87 -8.91 -4.53
CA ARG A 135 14.94 -9.73 -5.11
C ARG A 135 15.19 -9.35 -6.57
N ASP A 136 14.13 -9.22 -7.35
CA ASP A 136 14.22 -8.96 -8.78
C ASP A 136 14.62 -7.50 -9.05
N ASN A 137 14.23 -6.53 -8.19
CA ASN A 137 14.65 -5.13 -8.26
C ASN A 137 16.16 -4.94 -8.08
N HIS A 138 16.82 -5.81 -7.30
CA HIS A 138 18.27 -5.84 -7.15
C HIS A 138 18.98 -6.70 -8.20
N GLY A 139 18.24 -7.36 -9.10
CA GLY A 139 18.80 -8.22 -10.13
C GLY A 139 19.41 -7.43 -11.30
N ILE A 140 20.46 -7.97 -11.90
CA ILE A 140 21.23 -7.34 -12.99
C ILE A 140 20.69 -7.79 -14.37
N HIS A 141 19.70 -8.70 -14.40
CA HIS A 141 19.18 -9.26 -15.64
C HIS A 141 18.25 -8.28 -16.37
N SER A 142 18.23 -8.33 -17.70
CA SER A 142 17.38 -7.44 -18.52
C SER A 142 15.88 -7.56 -18.20
N LEU A 143 15.42 -8.70 -17.70
CA LEU A 143 14.01 -8.95 -17.34
C LEU A 143 13.67 -8.70 -15.87
N SER A 144 14.66 -8.39 -15.03
CA SER A 144 14.49 -8.16 -13.58
C SER A 144 13.42 -7.10 -13.27
N LYS A 145 13.40 -6.03 -14.06
CA LYS A 145 12.42 -4.96 -13.94
C LYS A 145 11.01 -5.42 -14.26
N GLU A 146 10.82 -6.19 -15.33
CA GLU A 146 9.51 -6.73 -15.71
C GLU A 146 9.00 -7.73 -14.66
N LEU A 147 9.87 -8.58 -14.12
CA LEU A 147 9.51 -9.50 -13.02
C LEU A 147 9.08 -8.74 -11.75
N SER A 148 9.75 -7.64 -11.43
CA SER A 148 9.38 -6.76 -10.31
C SER A 148 8.00 -6.12 -10.54
N MET A 149 7.74 -5.63 -11.76
CA MET A 149 6.44 -5.06 -12.13
C MET A 149 5.34 -6.12 -12.10
N ASN A 150 5.59 -7.35 -12.56
CA ASN A 150 4.62 -8.44 -12.51
C ASN A 150 4.27 -8.83 -11.07
N ALA A 151 5.26 -8.82 -10.16
CA ALA A 151 5.01 -9.07 -8.76
C ALA A 151 4.13 -7.97 -8.12
N LEU A 152 4.30 -6.70 -8.53
CA LEU A 152 3.43 -5.61 -8.10
C LEU A 152 2.02 -5.72 -8.69
N GLU A 153 1.92 -6.06 -9.97
CA GLU A 153 0.63 -6.30 -10.63
C GLU A 153 -0.17 -7.40 -9.94
N GLU A 154 0.49 -8.50 -9.57
CA GLU A 154 -0.14 -9.58 -8.82
C GLU A 154 -0.74 -9.08 -7.50
N ILE A 155 -0.03 -8.21 -6.77
CA ILE A 155 -0.55 -7.60 -5.53
C ILE A 155 -1.80 -6.75 -5.84
N LEU A 156 -1.76 -5.91 -6.87
CA LEU A 156 -2.89 -5.06 -7.25
C LEU A 156 -4.12 -5.89 -7.67
N LEU A 157 -3.92 -6.99 -8.38
CA LEU A 157 -4.98 -7.93 -8.76
C LEU A 157 -5.58 -8.62 -7.53
N LEU A 158 -4.74 -9.05 -6.58
CA LEU A 158 -5.21 -9.65 -5.32
C LEU A 158 -6.05 -8.67 -4.49
N ILE A 159 -5.61 -7.41 -4.38
CA ILE A 159 -6.38 -6.36 -3.68
C ILE A 159 -7.74 -6.15 -4.37
N ASN A 160 -7.77 -6.06 -5.71
CA ASN A 160 -9.01 -5.94 -6.47
C ASN A 160 -9.94 -7.13 -6.27
N GLN A 161 -9.41 -8.35 -6.25
CA GLN A 161 -10.21 -9.55 -6.02
C GLN A 161 -10.88 -9.51 -4.63
N ILE A 162 -10.16 -9.12 -3.59
CA ILE A 162 -10.70 -8.96 -2.22
C ILE A 162 -11.79 -7.88 -2.22
N HIS A 163 -11.52 -6.72 -2.81
CA HIS A 163 -12.45 -5.61 -2.85
C HIS A 163 -13.76 -5.97 -3.58
N ASN A 164 -13.65 -6.59 -4.75
CA ASN A 164 -14.81 -7.01 -5.55
C ASN A 164 -15.63 -8.09 -4.85
N HIS A 165 -14.99 -9.03 -4.15
CA HIS A 165 -15.70 -10.04 -3.36
C HIS A 165 -16.52 -9.38 -2.26
N ASN A 166 -15.91 -8.49 -1.48
CA ASN A 166 -16.60 -7.79 -0.38
C ASN A 166 -17.76 -6.91 -0.88
N ASN A 167 -17.57 -6.18 -1.99
CA ASN A 167 -18.62 -5.35 -2.57
C ASN A 167 -19.81 -6.19 -3.06
N ARG A 168 -19.56 -7.35 -3.69
CA ARG A 168 -20.62 -8.28 -4.09
C ARG A 168 -21.38 -8.80 -2.88
N THR A 169 -20.68 -9.23 -1.83
CA THR A 169 -21.32 -9.69 -0.59
C THR A 169 -22.19 -8.60 0.06
N ILE A 170 -21.73 -7.35 0.08
CA ILE A 170 -22.51 -6.22 0.62
C ILE A 170 -23.74 -5.94 -0.27
N ALA A 171 -23.57 -5.96 -1.60
CA ALA A 171 -24.67 -5.77 -2.53
C ALA A 171 -25.75 -6.87 -2.36
N ASP A 172 -25.33 -8.13 -2.29
CA ASP A 172 -26.22 -9.28 -2.07
C ASP A 172 -26.99 -9.16 -0.76
N ARG A 173 -26.33 -8.75 0.33
CA ARG A 173 -26.97 -8.52 1.63
C ARG A 173 -28.05 -7.44 1.56
N ARG A 174 -27.76 -6.31 0.89
CA ARG A 174 -28.75 -5.23 0.71
C ARG A 174 -29.95 -5.69 -0.11
N VAL A 175 -29.71 -6.50 -1.15
CA VAL A 175 -30.80 -7.10 -1.94
C VAL A 175 -31.66 -8.03 -1.07
N GLN A 176 -31.05 -8.87 -0.24
CA GLN A 176 -31.78 -9.75 0.69
C GLN A 176 -32.60 -8.95 1.72
N GLU A 177 -32.04 -7.87 2.28
CA GLU A 177 -32.75 -6.99 3.22
C GLU A 177 -33.98 -6.35 2.58
N ILE A 178 -33.87 -5.88 1.32
CA ILE A 178 -34.99 -5.32 0.56
C ILE A 178 -36.07 -6.38 0.29
N LEU A 179 -35.69 -7.59 -0.14
CA LEU A 179 -36.64 -8.68 -0.36
C LEU A 179 -37.38 -9.07 0.93
N HIS A 180 -36.69 -9.07 2.07
CA HIS A 180 -37.30 -9.34 3.37
C HIS A 180 -38.31 -8.26 3.80
N ILE A 181 -38.07 -7.00 3.47
CA ILE A 181 -39.02 -5.90 3.71
C ILE A 181 -40.29 -6.12 2.86
N PHE A 182 -40.13 -6.45 1.58
CA PHE A 182 -41.27 -6.71 0.70
C PHE A 182 -42.06 -7.98 1.08
N ALA A 183 -41.41 -9.00 1.63
CA ALA A 183 -42.08 -10.22 2.10
C ALA A 183 -42.86 -10.04 3.42
N LYS A 184 -42.70 -8.91 4.10
CA LYS A 184 -43.40 -8.55 5.35
C LYS A 184 -44.54 -7.54 5.17
N THR A 185 -44.78 -7.11 3.93
CA THR A 185 -45.90 -6.23 3.55
C THR A 185 -46.97 -7.06 2.86
#